data_AF-A0A554X423-F1
#
_entry.id   AF-A0A554X423-F1
#
_cell.length_a   1.000
_cell.length_b   1.000
_cell.length_c   1.000
_cell.angle_alpha   90.00
_cell.angle_beta   90.00
_cell.angle_gamma   90.00
#
_symmetry.space_group_name_H-M   'P 1'
#
loop_
_entity.id
_entity.type
_entity.pdbx_description
1 polymer ?
#
loop_
_entity_poly.entity_id
_entity_poly.type
_entity_poly.pdbx_seq_one_letter_code
_entity_poly.pdbx_strand_id
1 'polypeptide(L)'
;MLDGFARLRHDAVVRRHHQDDDVGGRRAAHDEAALKRLLQPAQVVELRPRPTLEHVIRVRVEHLTGYQNAAYAQRYEALVRRVQAAEAALGTGSTALTEAVARHLAQLMAYKDEYEVARLYTDGAFVQRLREQFEGDFTLRFHLAPPLLAKRNDKGELVKREYGPWMLGAFRLLARFKGLRGTALDPFGYTEERRTERALIREYEAAIDELLRDLRAERLPLALEIARWPARVKGFGHVKARNLQAARPVWDELLRRWRAGEGTAAPAGAGARAA
;
A
#
# COMPACT_ATOMS: atom_id res chain seq x y z
N MET A 1 -9.19 1.30 -2.48
CA MET A 1 -7.97 0.87 -1.75
C MET A 1 -8.11 1.27 -0.27
N LEU A 2 -9.30 1.06 0.31
CA LEU A 2 -9.66 1.48 1.67
C LEU A 2 -9.98 0.28 2.59
N ASP A 3 -10.00 -0.95 2.08
CA ASP A 3 -10.34 -2.15 2.88
C ASP A 3 -9.12 -2.91 3.43
N GLY A 4 -7.92 -2.33 3.32
CA GLY A 4 -6.68 -2.93 3.86
C GLY A 4 -6.31 -2.47 5.28
N PHE A 5 -7.10 -1.59 5.89
CA PHE A 5 -6.74 -0.90 7.14
C PHE A 5 -6.90 -1.73 8.42
N ALA A 6 -7.37 -2.99 8.34
CA ALA A 6 -7.67 -3.82 9.50
C ALA A 6 -6.63 -4.90 9.87
N ARG A 7 -5.43 -4.93 9.25
CA ARG A 7 -4.36 -5.87 9.65
C ARG A 7 -3.00 -5.22 9.79
N LEU A 8 -2.92 -4.24 10.69
CA LEU A 8 -1.69 -4.02 11.43
C LEU A 8 -1.74 -4.92 12.66
N ARG A 9 -0.99 -6.03 12.67
CA ARG A 9 -0.46 -6.57 13.93
C ARG A 9 0.58 -5.58 14.45
N HIS A 10 0.11 -4.47 14.98
CA HIS A 10 0.81 -3.68 15.98
C HIS A 10 -0.12 -3.68 17.16
N ASP A 11 0.12 -4.60 18.09
CA ASP A 11 -0.61 -4.68 19.35
C ASP A 11 -0.28 -3.44 20.18
N ALA A 12 -1.01 -2.35 19.92
CA ALA A 12 -1.21 -1.31 20.91
C ALA A 12 -2.03 -1.95 22.01
N VAL A 13 -1.35 -2.48 23.04
CA VAL A 13 -2.00 -3.05 24.21
C VAL A 13 -2.37 -1.88 25.12
N VAL A 14 -3.65 -1.54 25.14
CA VAL A 14 -4.22 -0.65 26.15
C VAL A 14 -4.38 -1.47 27.42
N ARG A 15 -3.54 -1.24 28.44
CA ARG A 15 -3.74 -1.84 29.77
C ARG A 15 -4.54 -0.88 30.64
N ARG A 16 -5.70 -1.35 31.12
CA ARG A 16 -6.43 -0.74 32.24
C ARG A 16 -5.70 -1.02 33.56
N HIS A 17 -5.85 -0.12 34.53
CA HIS A 17 -5.72 -0.51 35.94
C HIS A 17 -7.00 -1.25 36.35
N HIS A 18 -6.84 -2.43 36.96
CA HIS A 18 -7.93 -3.32 37.38
C HIS A 18 -8.21 -3.10 38.88
N GLN A 19 -9.49 -3.12 39.24
CA GLN A 19 -9.99 -3.56 40.55
C GLN A 19 -11.20 -4.46 40.26
N ASP A 20 -11.26 -5.56 41.00
CA ASP A 20 -11.95 -6.82 40.75
C ASP A 20 -13.49 -6.74 40.75
N ASP A 21 -14.15 -7.67 40.05
CA ASP A 21 -15.07 -8.64 40.66
C ASP A 21 -15.60 -9.66 39.63
N ASP A 22 -16.18 -10.72 40.17
CA ASP A 22 -16.04 -12.12 39.80
C ASP A 22 -17.23 -12.70 38.99
N VAL A 23 -17.06 -13.98 38.60
CA VAL A 23 -18.07 -14.98 38.21
C VAL A 23 -18.53 -15.08 36.74
N GLY A 24 -18.08 -16.16 36.10
CA GLY A 24 -18.67 -16.70 34.87
C GLY A 24 -19.87 -17.64 35.11
N GLY A 25 -20.74 -17.78 34.12
CA GLY A 25 -21.80 -18.79 34.11
C GLY A 25 -22.58 -18.82 32.78
N ARG A 26 -22.52 -19.96 32.08
CA ARG A 26 -23.18 -20.23 30.78
C ARG A 26 -24.66 -20.60 30.97
N ARG A 27 -25.58 -20.07 30.14
CA ARG A 27 -26.44 -20.81 29.17
C ARG A 27 -27.68 -20.01 28.73
N ALA A 28 -27.94 -20.10 27.44
CA ALA A 28 -29.06 -19.53 26.70
C ALA A 28 -30.38 -20.29 26.91
N ALA A 29 -31.50 -19.59 26.79
CA ALA A 29 -32.69 -20.03 26.05
C ALA A 29 -33.67 -18.85 25.88
N HIS A 30 -34.13 -18.64 24.64
CA HIS A 30 -35.19 -17.72 24.19
C HIS A 30 -34.91 -16.21 24.26
N ASP A 31 -34.06 -15.70 23.36
CA ASP A 31 -34.05 -14.27 23.03
C ASP A 31 -34.66 -14.04 21.64
N GLU A 32 -35.97 -13.79 21.61
CA GLU A 32 -36.72 -13.42 20.40
C GLU A 32 -36.18 -12.13 19.76
N ALA A 33 -35.49 -11.28 20.54
CA ALA A 33 -34.82 -10.09 20.03
C ALA A 33 -33.56 -10.43 19.22
N ALA A 34 -32.90 -11.55 19.50
CA ALA A 34 -31.78 -12.04 18.69
C ALA A 34 -32.25 -12.52 17.30
N LEU A 35 -33.44 -13.15 17.23
CA LEU A 35 -34.04 -13.60 15.96
C LEU A 35 -34.50 -12.42 15.09
N LYS A 36 -35.10 -11.37 15.69
CA LYS A 36 -35.46 -10.14 14.96
C LYS A 36 -34.24 -9.36 14.43
N ARG A 37 -33.08 -9.46 15.08
CA ARG A 37 -31.82 -8.87 14.57
C ARG A 37 -31.25 -9.61 13.36
N LEU A 38 -31.44 -10.93 13.27
CA LEU A 38 -31.02 -11.74 12.12
C LEU A 38 -31.90 -11.54 10.87
N LEU A 39 -33.13 -11.07 11.06
CA LEU A 39 -34.11 -10.84 10.00
C LEU A 39 -34.13 -9.40 9.45
N GLN A 40 -33.17 -8.55 9.84
CA GLN A 40 -33.02 -7.26 9.19
C GLN A 40 -32.64 -7.46 7.72
N PRO A 41 -33.33 -6.81 6.76
CA PRO A 41 -33.03 -6.96 5.35
C PRO A 41 -31.57 -6.61 5.11
N ALA A 42 -30.89 -7.51 4.38
CA ALA A 42 -29.48 -7.42 4.03
C ALA A 42 -29.11 -5.98 3.67
N GLN A 43 -28.02 -5.49 4.28
CA GLN A 43 -27.43 -4.19 3.99
C GLN A 43 -27.62 -3.87 2.51
N VAL A 44 -28.36 -2.80 2.23
CA VAL A 44 -28.49 -2.24 0.90
C VAL A 44 -27.06 -2.13 0.37
N VAL A 45 -26.70 -2.97 -0.60
CA VAL A 45 -25.42 -2.87 -1.28
C VAL A 45 -25.51 -1.55 -2.03
N GLU A 46 -25.04 -0.47 -1.39
CA GLU A 46 -24.80 0.79 -2.06
C GLU A 46 -23.93 0.47 -3.26
N LEU A 47 -24.54 0.51 -4.46
CA LEU A 47 -23.83 0.45 -5.72
C LEU A 47 -22.99 1.73 -5.82
N ARG A 48 -21.84 1.73 -5.15
CA ARG A 48 -20.88 2.82 -5.25
C ARG A 48 -20.35 2.82 -6.67
N PRO A 49 -20.62 3.87 -7.47
CA PRO A 49 -20.14 3.93 -8.84
C PRO A 49 -18.62 3.78 -8.85
N ARG A 50 -18.10 3.04 -9.84
CA ARG A 50 -16.65 2.88 -9.99
C ARG A 50 -16.03 4.27 -10.10
N PRO A 51 -15.06 4.63 -9.24
CA PRO A 51 -14.47 5.96 -9.29
C PRO A 51 -13.84 6.20 -10.66
N THR A 52 -14.05 7.40 -11.19
CA THR A 52 -13.49 7.80 -12.47
C THR A 52 -11.96 7.82 -12.42
N LEU A 53 -11.30 7.73 -13.57
CA LEU A 53 -9.84 7.83 -13.67
C LEU A 53 -9.32 9.13 -13.05
N GLU A 54 -9.99 10.27 -13.30
CA GLU A 54 -9.64 11.55 -12.69
C GLU A 54 -9.73 11.52 -11.17
N HIS A 55 -10.78 10.90 -10.60
CA HIS A 55 -10.89 10.74 -9.16
C HIS A 55 -9.74 9.88 -8.61
N VAL A 56 -9.39 8.79 -9.30
CA VAL A 56 -8.29 7.89 -8.95
C VAL A 56 -6.95 8.63 -8.91
N ILE A 57 -6.67 9.49 -9.90
CA ILE A 57 -5.45 10.31 -9.99
C ILE A 57 -5.44 11.35 -8.87
N ARG A 58 -6.52 12.13 -8.73
CA ARG A 58 -6.64 13.20 -7.74
C ARG A 58 -6.39 12.72 -6.31
N VAL A 59 -7.03 11.63 -5.89
CA VAL A 59 -6.86 11.05 -4.55
C VAL A 59 -5.41 10.64 -4.30
N ARG A 60 -4.70 10.18 -5.32
CA ARG A 60 -3.29 9.78 -5.20
C ARG A 60 -2.34 10.97 -5.18
N VAL A 61 -2.63 12.02 -5.95
CA VAL A 61 -1.89 13.29 -5.90
C VAL A 61 -2.00 13.90 -4.51
N GLU A 62 -3.21 13.96 -3.95
CA GLU A 62 -3.45 14.45 -2.59
C GLU A 62 -2.69 13.60 -1.56
N HIS A 63 -2.80 12.28 -1.65
CA HIS A 63 -2.08 11.36 -0.77
C HIS A 63 -0.55 11.54 -0.86
N LEU A 64 0.02 11.62 -2.07
CA LEU A 64 1.46 11.77 -2.26
C LEU A 64 1.97 13.15 -1.83
N THR A 65 1.12 14.17 -1.92
CA THR A 65 1.42 15.51 -1.39
C THR A 65 1.50 15.48 0.14
N GLY A 66 0.53 14.82 0.79
CA GLY A 66 0.54 14.58 2.23
C GLY A 66 1.73 13.71 2.67
N TYR A 67 2.04 12.68 1.88
CA TYR A 67 3.14 11.74 2.11
C TYR A 67 4.50 12.45 2.08
N GLN A 68 4.81 13.19 1.01
CA GLN A 68 6.10 13.88 0.84
C GLN A 68 5.90 15.39 0.66
N ASN A 69 5.53 15.82 -0.55
CA ASN A 69 5.29 17.21 -0.94
C ASN A 69 4.66 17.29 -2.34
N ALA A 70 4.32 18.51 -2.78
CA ALA A 70 3.68 18.75 -4.08
C ALA A 70 4.56 18.31 -5.27
N ALA A 71 5.87 18.56 -5.23
CA ALA A 71 6.78 18.16 -6.31
C ALA A 71 6.82 16.62 -6.50
N TYR A 72 6.75 15.86 -5.41
CA TYR A 72 6.69 14.41 -5.45
C TYR A 72 5.37 13.89 -6.06
N ALA A 73 4.26 14.55 -5.73
CA ALA A 73 2.97 14.24 -6.34
C ALA A 73 2.91 14.63 -7.83
N GLN A 74 3.53 15.74 -8.22
CA GLN A 74 3.64 16.17 -9.62
C GLN A 74 4.44 15.16 -10.46
N ARG A 75 5.53 14.60 -9.92
CA ARG A 75 6.27 13.52 -10.60
C ARG A 75 5.38 12.32 -10.91
N TYR A 76 4.57 11.91 -9.93
CA TYR A 76 3.58 10.85 -10.12
C TYR A 76 2.57 11.20 -11.21
N GLU A 77 1.97 12.39 -11.12
CA GLU A 77 0.94 12.83 -12.06
C GLU A 77 1.49 12.92 -13.49
N ALA A 78 2.68 13.51 -13.66
CA ALA A 78 3.33 13.66 -14.96
C ALA A 78 3.48 12.32 -15.70
N LEU A 79 3.94 11.27 -15.01
CA LEU A 79 4.07 9.95 -15.63
C LEU A 79 2.70 9.35 -15.99
N VAL A 80 1.72 9.45 -15.09
CA VAL A 80 0.36 8.93 -15.35
C VAL A 80 -0.31 9.65 -16.53
N ARG A 81 -0.16 10.98 -16.63
CA ARG A 81 -0.69 11.76 -17.74
C ARG A 81 -0.03 11.41 -19.07
N ARG A 82 1.27 11.14 -19.09
CA ARG A 82 1.98 10.64 -20.28
C ARG A 82 1.46 9.28 -20.72
N VAL A 83 1.21 8.36 -19.78
CA VAL A 83 0.59 7.06 -20.09
C VAL A 83 -0.82 7.23 -20.62
N GLN A 84 -1.62 8.12 -20.01
CA GLN A 84 -2.99 8.43 -20.45
C GLN A 84 -3.02 8.93 -21.90
N ALA A 85 -2.14 9.87 -22.25
CA ALA A 85 -2.05 10.40 -23.61
C ALA A 85 -1.64 9.32 -24.61
N ALA A 86 -0.65 8.49 -24.27
CA ALA A 86 -0.17 7.41 -25.13
C ALA A 86 -1.22 6.30 -25.33
N GLU A 87 -1.92 5.90 -24.26
CA GLU A 87 -3.00 4.90 -24.35
C GLU A 87 -4.18 5.43 -25.16
N ALA A 88 -4.56 6.70 -24.97
CA ALA A 88 -5.64 7.34 -25.74
C ALA A 88 -5.31 7.41 -27.24
N ALA A 89 -4.06 7.65 -27.61
CA ALA A 89 -3.61 7.69 -28.99
C ALA A 89 -3.76 6.35 -29.74
N LEU A 90 -3.94 5.23 -29.02
CA LEU A 90 -4.22 3.93 -29.64
C LEU A 90 -5.65 3.81 -30.20
N GLY A 91 -6.56 4.72 -29.85
CA GLY A 91 -7.94 4.72 -30.35
C GLY A 91 -8.81 3.56 -29.85
N THR A 92 -8.34 2.76 -28.89
CA THR A 92 -9.07 1.58 -28.37
C THR A 92 -10.16 1.92 -27.36
N GLY A 93 -10.18 3.15 -26.83
CA GLY A 93 -11.07 3.57 -25.74
C GLY A 93 -10.73 2.96 -24.37
N SER A 94 -9.64 2.18 -24.27
CA SER A 94 -9.16 1.61 -23.00
C SER A 94 -8.48 2.66 -22.12
N THR A 95 -8.69 2.54 -20.81
CA THR A 95 -7.92 3.23 -19.76
C THR A 95 -7.17 2.25 -18.85
N ALA A 96 -7.12 0.97 -19.22
CA ALA A 96 -6.64 -0.10 -18.36
C ALA A 96 -5.16 0.04 -18.00
N LEU A 97 -4.32 0.47 -18.95
CA LEU A 97 -2.89 0.69 -18.68
C LEU A 97 -2.71 1.89 -17.75
N THR A 98 -3.41 2.99 -18.03
CA THR A 98 -3.36 4.20 -17.20
C THR A 98 -3.83 3.92 -15.78
N GLU A 99 -4.94 3.19 -15.60
CA GLU A 99 -5.42 2.78 -14.28
C GLU A 99 -4.42 1.89 -13.52
N ALA A 100 -3.75 0.98 -14.23
CA ALA A 100 -2.74 0.09 -13.65
C ALA A 100 -1.51 0.90 -13.19
N VAL A 101 -0.96 1.76 -14.04
CA VAL A 101 0.18 2.62 -13.69
C VAL A 101 -0.20 3.57 -12.56
N ALA A 102 -1.35 4.24 -12.65
CA ALA A 102 -1.83 5.13 -11.61
C ALA A 102 -1.92 4.42 -10.25
N ARG A 103 -2.36 3.17 -10.22
CA ARG A 103 -2.43 2.36 -9.00
C ARG A 103 -1.05 1.97 -8.48
N HIS A 104 -0.23 1.36 -9.31
CA HIS A 104 0.98 0.69 -8.86
C HIS A 104 2.15 1.65 -8.66
N LEU A 105 2.27 2.71 -9.46
CA LEU A 105 3.24 3.78 -9.23
C LEU A 105 3.01 4.45 -7.87
N ALA A 106 1.76 4.81 -7.55
CA ALA A 106 1.44 5.42 -6.26
C ALA A 106 1.76 4.47 -5.08
N GLN A 107 1.54 3.17 -5.24
CA GLN A 107 1.89 2.17 -4.23
C GLN A 107 3.40 2.06 -4.01
N LEU A 108 4.19 2.10 -5.07
CA LEU A 108 5.66 2.08 -4.99
C LEU A 108 6.19 3.38 -4.37
N MET A 109 5.63 4.53 -4.77
CA MET A 109 6.06 5.84 -4.32
C MET A 109 5.68 6.13 -2.86
N ALA A 110 4.59 5.56 -2.35
CA ALA A 110 4.16 5.68 -0.97
C ALA A 110 4.55 4.45 -0.14
N TYR A 111 5.84 4.10 -0.14
CA TYR A 111 6.33 3.00 0.69
C TYR A 111 6.23 3.38 2.18
N LYS A 112 5.90 2.38 3.00
CA LYS A 112 5.67 2.58 4.43
C LYS A 112 7.00 2.71 5.15
N ASP A 113 7.39 3.95 5.38
CA ASP A 113 8.58 4.29 6.13
C ASP A 113 8.30 4.91 7.49
N GLU A 114 9.37 5.20 8.22
CA GLU A 114 9.33 5.69 9.58
C GLU A 114 8.59 7.03 9.67
N TYR A 115 8.78 7.91 8.68
CA TYR A 115 8.09 9.20 8.60
C TYR A 115 6.58 9.01 8.35
N GLU A 116 6.19 8.11 7.46
CA GLU A 116 4.78 7.84 7.19
C GLU A 116 4.09 7.17 8.38
N VAL A 117 4.77 6.24 9.04
CA VAL A 117 4.29 5.66 10.30
C VAL A 117 4.06 6.76 11.34
N ALA A 118 5.03 7.67 11.51
CA ALA A 118 4.92 8.77 12.43
C ALA A 118 3.74 9.70 12.10
N ARG A 119 3.55 10.03 10.82
CA ARG A 119 2.42 10.84 10.34
C ARG A 119 1.08 10.17 10.66
N LEU A 120 0.92 8.88 10.40
CA LEU A 120 -0.32 8.13 10.67
C LEU A 120 -0.67 8.05 12.16
N TYR A 121 0.33 8.09 13.05
CA TYR A 121 0.08 8.14 14.49
C TYR A 121 -0.26 9.56 14.99
N THR A 122 0.05 10.59 14.21
CA THR A 122 0.01 11.98 14.64
C THR A 122 -0.91 12.88 13.81
N ASP A 123 -1.60 12.31 12.83
CA ASP A 123 -2.60 12.96 11.96
C ASP A 123 -3.89 13.39 12.68
N GLY A 124 -3.97 13.17 14.00
CA GLY A 124 -5.13 13.49 14.83
C GLY A 124 -6.25 12.44 14.74
N ALA A 125 -6.45 11.82 13.59
CA ALA A 125 -7.46 10.80 13.38
C ALA A 125 -7.22 9.56 14.25
N PHE A 126 -5.95 9.18 14.48
CA PHE A 126 -5.63 8.11 15.43
C PHE A 126 -6.09 8.42 16.87
N VAL A 127 -5.82 9.63 17.35
CA VAL A 127 -6.18 10.05 18.72
C VAL A 127 -7.68 10.24 18.87
N GLN A 128 -8.36 10.76 17.84
CA GLN A 128 -9.82 10.87 17.85
C GLN A 128 -10.50 9.50 17.95
N ARG A 129 -10.08 8.54 17.10
CA ARG A 129 -10.59 7.16 17.19
C ARG A 129 -10.36 6.52 18.55
N LEU A 130 -9.21 6.79 19.18
CA LEU A 130 -8.95 6.32 20.54
C LEU A 130 -9.91 6.95 21.56
N ARG A 131 -10.19 8.25 21.47
CA ARG A 131 -11.14 8.92 22.37
C ARG A 131 -12.58 8.45 22.17
N GLU A 132 -12.95 8.08 20.95
CA GLU A 132 -14.27 7.52 20.65
C GLU A 132 -14.43 6.09 21.19
N GLN A 133 -13.36 5.31 21.20
CA GLN A 133 -13.39 3.89 21.62
C GLN A 133 -13.14 3.69 23.12
N PHE A 134 -12.50 4.65 23.79
CA PHE A 134 -12.13 4.54 25.19
C PHE A 134 -12.67 5.74 25.97
N GLU A 135 -13.58 5.47 26.91
CA GLU A 135 -14.04 6.45 27.89
C GLU A 135 -12.99 6.61 29.02
N GLY A 136 -12.75 7.85 29.44
CA GLY A 136 -11.82 8.19 30.54
C GLY A 136 -10.37 8.48 30.12
N ASP A 137 -9.50 8.64 31.11
CA ASP A 137 -8.06 8.89 30.90
C ASP A 137 -7.34 7.60 30.48
N PHE A 138 -6.69 7.62 29.32
CA PHE A 138 -5.92 6.48 28.82
C PHE A 138 -4.45 6.84 28.57
N THR A 139 -3.57 5.88 28.83
CA THR A 139 -2.13 6.01 28.61
C THR A 139 -1.72 5.12 27.44
N LEU A 140 -1.11 5.70 26.41
CA LEU A 140 -0.64 4.97 25.23
C LEU A 140 0.76 4.38 25.46
N ARG A 141 0.89 3.07 25.23
CA ARG A 141 2.15 2.34 25.20
C ARG A 141 2.34 1.74 23.81
N PHE A 142 3.51 1.99 23.21
CA PHE A 142 3.84 1.57 21.86
C PHE A 142 4.85 0.42 21.89
N HIS A 143 4.53 -0.70 21.23
CA HIS A 143 5.47 -1.81 21.04
C HIS A 143 6.18 -1.64 19.69
N LEU A 144 7.38 -1.07 19.73
CA LEU A 144 8.16 -0.73 18.53
C LEU A 144 9.49 -1.46 18.54
N ALA A 145 10.01 -1.75 17.35
CA ALA A 145 11.39 -2.18 17.17
C ALA A 145 12.07 -1.18 16.22
N PRO A 146 12.49 0.00 16.70
CA PRO A 146 13.04 1.03 15.83
C PRO A 146 14.31 0.49 15.17
N PRO A 147 14.44 0.50 13.82
CA PRO A 147 15.50 -0.22 13.12
C PRO A 147 16.92 0.23 13.49
N LEU A 148 17.09 1.48 13.96
CA LEU A 148 18.38 2.02 14.40
C LEU A 148 18.71 1.73 15.89
N LEU A 149 17.71 1.42 16.72
CA LEU A 149 17.86 1.32 18.18
C LEU A 149 17.51 -0.08 18.73
N ALA A 150 16.82 -0.91 17.95
CA ALA A 150 16.41 -2.23 18.37
C ALA A 150 17.56 -3.23 18.24
N LYS A 151 17.85 -3.92 19.35
CA LYS A 151 18.76 -5.07 19.36
C LYS A 151 18.21 -6.16 18.46
N ARG A 152 19.10 -6.90 17.79
CA ARG A 152 18.74 -8.13 17.08
C ARG A 152 18.85 -9.32 18.03
N ASN A 153 17.94 -10.28 17.92
CA ASN A 153 18.05 -11.57 18.61
C ASN A 153 19.06 -12.49 17.86
N ASP A 154 19.30 -13.69 18.40
CA ASP A 154 20.23 -14.67 17.81
C ASP A 154 19.84 -15.14 16.40
N LYS A 155 18.58 -14.88 15.99
CA LYS A 155 18.04 -15.16 14.65
C LYS A 155 18.11 -13.95 13.70
N GLY A 156 18.68 -12.83 14.15
CA GLY A 156 18.83 -11.60 13.37
C GLY A 156 17.58 -10.70 13.34
N GLU A 157 16.53 -11.01 14.11
CA GLU A 157 15.26 -10.27 14.11
C GLU A 157 15.28 -9.13 15.14
N LEU A 158 14.62 -8.01 14.83
CA LEU A 158 14.54 -6.86 15.74
C LEU A 158 13.66 -7.18 16.96
N VAL A 159 14.20 -6.98 18.16
CA VAL A 159 13.48 -7.16 19.43
C VAL A 159 12.54 -5.98 19.66
N LYS A 160 11.23 -6.25 19.76
CA LYS A 160 10.23 -5.25 20.12
C LYS A 160 10.42 -4.80 21.56
N ARG A 161 10.40 -3.49 21.77
CA ARG A 161 10.44 -2.86 23.10
C ARG A 161 9.22 -1.98 23.29
N GLU A 162 8.85 -1.82 24.55
CA GLU A 162 7.75 -0.96 24.94
C GLU A 162 8.24 0.47 25.15
N TYR A 163 7.52 1.43 24.56
CA TYR A 163 7.77 2.86 24.66
C TYR A 163 6.53 3.54 25.26
N GLY A 164 6.74 4.42 26.23
CA GLY A 164 5.66 5.16 26.89
C GLY A 164 5.05 6.29 26.05
N PRO A 165 4.13 7.09 26.63
CA PRO A 165 3.37 8.12 25.92
C PRO A 165 4.22 9.20 25.23
N TRP A 166 5.43 9.45 25.72
CA TRP A 166 6.37 10.41 25.14
C TRP A 166 6.66 10.12 23.65
N MET A 167 6.49 8.87 23.23
CA MET A 167 6.69 8.44 21.84
C MET A 167 5.77 9.16 20.85
N LEU A 168 4.57 9.58 21.26
CA LEU A 168 3.72 10.43 20.42
C LEU A 168 4.37 11.77 20.10
N GLY A 169 5.04 12.39 21.09
CA GLY A 169 5.80 13.62 20.88
C GLY A 169 6.94 13.42 19.90
N ALA A 170 7.69 12.32 20.04
CA ALA A 170 8.75 11.97 19.11
C ALA A 170 8.24 11.65 17.69
N PHE A 171 7.10 10.98 17.54
CA PHE A 171 6.46 10.82 16.23
C PHE A 171 6.01 12.15 15.63
N ARG A 172 5.48 13.10 16.42
CA ARG A 172 5.10 14.42 15.89
C ARG A 172 6.31 15.16 15.35
N LEU A 173 7.42 15.09 16.07
CA LEU A 173 8.68 15.68 15.63
C LEU A 173 9.18 14.99 14.34
N LEU A 174 9.20 13.65 14.32
CA LEU A 174 9.64 12.88 13.16
C LEU A 174 8.78 13.15 11.91
N ALA A 175 7.46 13.26 12.06
CA ALA A 175 6.55 13.57 10.96
C ALA A 175 6.84 14.93 10.29
N ARG A 176 7.36 15.92 11.06
CA ARG A 176 7.80 17.22 10.52
C ARG A 176 9.08 17.12 9.69
N PHE A 177 9.90 16.09 9.94
CA PHE A 177 11.13 15.82 9.21
C PHE A 177 10.93 14.94 7.97
N LYS A 178 9.69 14.70 7.50
CA LYS A 178 9.42 13.95 6.26
C LYS A 178 10.17 14.50 5.04
N GLY A 179 10.51 15.79 5.03
CA GLY A 179 11.32 16.41 3.97
C GLY A 179 12.74 15.85 3.86
N LEU A 180 13.27 15.23 4.92
CA LEU A 180 14.57 14.55 4.88
C LEU A 180 14.53 13.27 4.07
N ARG A 181 13.34 12.66 3.86
CA ARG A 181 13.19 11.40 3.12
C ARG A 181 13.94 11.42 1.79
N GLY A 182 14.82 10.45 1.60
CA GLY A 182 15.58 10.30 0.36
C GLY A 182 16.71 11.32 0.14
N THR A 183 16.97 12.21 1.11
CA THR A 183 18.14 13.11 1.12
C THR A 183 19.35 12.42 1.76
N ALA A 184 20.54 13.03 1.63
CA ALA A 184 21.74 12.58 2.34
C ALA A 184 21.65 12.74 3.87
N LEU A 185 20.66 13.48 4.37
CA LEU A 185 20.41 13.64 5.81
C LEU A 185 19.35 12.68 6.34
N ASP A 186 18.95 11.67 5.54
CA ASP A 186 17.97 10.66 5.95
C ASP A 186 18.64 9.46 6.64
N PRO A 187 18.65 9.37 7.98
CA PRO A 187 19.31 8.26 8.67
C PRO A 187 18.65 6.90 8.35
N PHE A 188 17.34 6.88 8.06
CA PHE A 188 16.62 5.65 7.70
C PHE A 188 16.88 5.25 6.24
N GLY A 189 17.18 6.24 5.40
CA GLY A 189 17.36 6.09 3.95
C GLY A 189 18.56 5.23 3.55
N TYR A 190 19.53 5.01 4.44
CA TYR A 190 20.74 4.22 4.18
C TYR A 190 20.55 2.71 4.29
N THR A 191 19.43 2.24 4.85
CA THR A 191 19.13 0.81 4.93
C THR A 191 18.97 0.20 3.53
N GLU A 192 19.37 -1.07 3.39
CA GLU A 192 19.19 -1.84 2.14
C GLU A 192 17.72 -1.88 1.69
N GLU A 193 16.78 -1.97 2.64
CA GLU A 193 15.35 -1.93 2.35
C GLU A 193 14.95 -0.61 1.66
N ARG A 194 15.33 0.54 2.22
CA ARG A 194 14.98 1.85 1.66
C ARG A 194 15.69 2.12 0.34
N ARG A 195 16.95 1.68 0.17
CA ARG A 195 17.67 1.75 -1.10
C ARG A 195 16.95 0.96 -2.19
N THR A 196 16.53 -0.26 -1.86
CA THR A 196 15.77 -1.15 -2.76
C THR A 196 14.43 -0.53 -3.14
N GLU A 197 13.67 0.03 -2.19
CA GLU A 197 12.38 0.69 -2.48
C GLU A 197 12.55 1.88 -3.42
N ARG A 198 13.57 2.72 -3.21
CA ARG A 198 13.86 3.85 -4.12
C ARG A 198 14.35 3.39 -5.49
N ALA A 199 15.10 2.29 -5.56
CA ALA A 199 15.52 1.71 -6.83
C ALA A 199 14.32 1.19 -7.61
N LEU A 200 13.40 0.47 -6.96
CA LEU A 200 12.20 -0.07 -7.58
C LEU A 200 11.30 1.01 -8.19
N ILE A 201 11.16 2.18 -7.56
CA ILE A 201 10.43 3.32 -8.14
C ILE A 201 11.07 3.71 -9.49
N ARG A 202 12.38 3.93 -9.50
CA ARG A 202 13.10 4.35 -10.71
C ARG A 202 13.08 3.28 -11.80
N GLU A 203 13.25 2.01 -11.43
CA GLU A 203 13.19 0.88 -12.37
C GLU A 203 11.80 0.75 -12.99
N TYR A 204 10.74 0.93 -12.19
CA TYR A 204 9.38 0.91 -12.69
C TYR A 204 9.10 2.09 -13.62
N GLU A 205 9.47 3.31 -13.24
CA GLU A 205 9.32 4.49 -14.11
C GLU A 205 10.07 4.33 -15.43
N ALA A 206 11.33 3.87 -15.38
CA ALA A 206 12.13 3.62 -16.56
C ALA A 206 11.52 2.54 -17.46
N ALA A 207 10.96 1.48 -16.88
CA ALA A 207 10.24 0.47 -17.63
C ALA A 207 8.99 1.06 -18.29
N ILE A 208 8.17 1.84 -17.58
CA ILE A 208 7.01 2.52 -18.20
C ILE A 208 7.47 3.44 -19.34
N ASP A 209 8.53 4.23 -19.15
CA ASP A 209 9.10 5.04 -20.21
C ASP A 209 9.54 4.22 -21.43
N GLU A 210 10.13 3.04 -21.22
CA GLU A 210 10.47 2.08 -22.29
C GLU A 210 9.21 1.56 -23.00
N LEU A 211 8.14 1.22 -22.26
CA LEU A 211 6.87 0.79 -22.84
C LEU A 211 6.26 1.86 -23.74
N LEU A 212 6.27 3.12 -23.29
CA LEU A 212 5.65 4.23 -24.01
C LEU A 212 6.29 4.53 -25.37
N ARG A 213 7.56 4.14 -25.60
CA ARG A 213 8.27 4.38 -26.86
C ARG A 213 7.77 3.54 -28.04
N ASP A 214 7.22 2.36 -27.77
CA ASP A 214 6.72 1.43 -28.79
C ASP A 214 5.37 0.82 -28.33
N LEU A 215 4.55 1.64 -27.70
CA LEU A 215 3.20 1.24 -27.29
C LEU A 215 2.29 1.18 -28.52
N ARG A 216 1.71 0.00 -28.74
CA ARG A 216 0.80 -0.30 -29.85
C ARG A 216 -0.37 -1.15 -29.33
N ALA A 217 -1.49 -1.17 -30.04
CA ALA A 217 -2.69 -1.88 -29.62
C ALA A 217 -2.43 -3.38 -29.37
N GLU A 218 -1.60 -4.03 -30.19
CA GLU A 218 -1.26 -5.45 -30.11
C GLU A 218 -0.36 -5.79 -28.92
N ARG A 219 0.32 -4.77 -28.37
CA ARG A 219 1.26 -4.90 -27.25
C ARG A 219 0.67 -4.40 -25.93
N LEU A 220 -0.49 -3.74 -25.98
CA LEU A 220 -1.19 -3.24 -24.80
C LEU A 220 -1.40 -4.31 -23.71
N PRO A 221 -1.74 -5.58 -24.02
CA PRO A 221 -1.90 -6.60 -22.97
C PRO A 221 -0.60 -6.91 -22.23
N LEU A 222 0.54 -6.99 -22.94
CA LEU A 222 1.85 -7.20 -22.33
C LEU A 222 2.30 -5.96 -21.52
N ALA A 223 2.07 -4.76 -22.04
CA ALA A 223 2.34 -3.52 -21.31
C ALA A 223 1.54 -3.46 -19.99
N LEU A 224 0.28 -3.89 -20.03
CA LEU A 224 -0.58 -3.98 -18.86
C LEU A 224 -0.09 -5.02 -17.84
N GLU A 225 0.42 -6.17 -18.30
CA GLU A 225 1.00 -7.19 -17.43
C GLU A 225 2.25 -6.66 -16.71
N ILE A 226 3.15 -5.99 -17.44
CA ILE A 226 4.33 -5.31 -16.89
C ILE A 226 3.91 -4.26 -15.86
N ALA A 227 2.96 -3.38 -16.21
CA ALA A 227 2.48 -2.33 -15.32
C ALA A 227 1.86 -2.87 -14.02
N ARG A 228 1.32 -4.10 -14.04
CA ARG A 228 0.71 -4.77 -12.88
C ARG A 228 1.71 -5.57 -12.03
N TRP A 229 2.94 -5.75 -12.49
CA TRP A 229 3.95 -6.52 -11.76
C TRP A 229 4.12 -6.12 -10.28
N PRO A 230 4.07 -4.82 -9.88
CA PRO A 230 4.21 -4.44 -8.48
C PRO A 230 3.16 -5.07 -7.55
N ALA A 231 2.01 -5.52 -8.08
CA ALA A 231 1.01 -6.26 -7.31
C ALA A 231 1.56 -7.57 -6.71
N ARG A 232 2.66 -8.11 -7.23
CA ARG A 232 3.32 -9.32 -6.72
C ARG A 232 4.19 -9.04 -5.49
N VAL A 233 4.65 -7.79 -5.32
CA VAL A 233 5.54 -7.37 -4.23
C VAL A 233 4.73 -6.77 -3.09
N LYS A 234 4.03 -7.64 -2.33
CA LYS A 234 3.22 -7.25 -1.17
C LYS A 234 3.92 -7.52 0.16
N GLY A 235 3.41 -6.90 1.23
CA GLY A 235 3.89 -7.11 2.60
C GLY A 235 4.87 -6.04 3.07
N PHE A 236 5.51 -6.28 4.21
CA PHE A 236 6.42 -5.35 4.88
C PHE A 236 7.70 -6.07 5.32
N GLY A 237 8.82 -5.33 5.43
CA GLY A 237 10.12 -5.85 5.86
C GLY A 237 10.56 -7.09 5.11
N HIS A 238 10.99 -8.12 5.85
CA HIS A 238 11.48 -9.40 5.31
C HIS A 238 10.47 -10.11 4.38
N VAL A 239 9.16 -9.99 4.63
CA VAL A 239 8.13 -10.58 3.75
C VAL A 239 8.13 -9.90 2.39
N LYS A 240 8.26 -8.57 2.35
CA LYS A 240 8.35 -7.80 1.11
C LYS A 240 9.65 -8.14 0.37
N ALA A 241 10.76 -8.26 1.08
CA ALA A 241 12.05 -8.63 0.50
C ALA A 241 12.00 -10.03 -0.15
N ARG A 242 11.41 -11.02 0.53
CA ARG A 242 11.21 -12.37 -0.03
C ARG A 242 10.30 -12.35 -1.26
N ASN A 243 9.18 -11.62 -1.19
CA ASN A 243 8.26 -11.51 -2.33
C ASN A 243 8.90 -10.80 -3.51
N LEU A 244 9.73 -9.79 -3.26
CA LEU A 244 10.51 -9.12 -4.30
C LEU A 244 11.47 -10.08 -4.99
N GLN A 245 12.25 -10.84 -4.21
CA GLN A 245 13.18 -11.84 -4.75
C GLN A 245 12.43 -12.88 -5.60
N ALA A 246 11.30 -13.40 -5.12
CA ALA A 246 10.49 -14.38 -5.85
C ALA A 246 9.83 -13.78 -7.10
N ALA A 247 9.46 -12.50 -7.09
CA ALA A 247 8.81 -11.84 -8.22
C ALA A 247 9.81 -11.34 -9.29
N ARG A 248 11.10 -11.21 -8.95
CA ARG A 248 12.10 -10.63 -9.84
C ARG A 248 12.28 -11.39 -11.16
N PRO A 249 12.37 -12.73 -11.19
CA PRO A 249 12.47 -13.46 -12.46
C PRO A 249 11.29 -13.19 -13.41
N VAL A 250 10.09 -12.98 -12.86
CA VAL A 250 8.91 -12.62 -13.66
C VAL A 250 9.04 -11.23 -14.27
N TRP A 251 9.61 -10.27 -13.53
CA TRP A 251 9.88 -8.93 -14.06
C TRP A 251 10.83 -8.98 -15.25
N ASP A 252 11.95 -9.68 -15.05
CA ASP A 252 13.01 -9.76 -16.05
C ASP A 252 12.50 -10.47 -17.32
N GLU A 253 11.70 -11.53 -17.17
CA GLU A 253 11.06 -12.22 -18.28
C GLU A 253 10.06 -11.33 -19.04
N LEU A 254 9.20 -10.60 -18.34
CA LEU A 254 8.23 -9.70 -18.98
C LEU A 254 8.93 -8.60 -19.79
N LEU A 255 10.00 -8.00 -19.24
CA LEU A 255 10.79 -7.00 -19.97
C LEU A 255 11.58 -7.62 -21.13
N ARG A 256 12.09 -8.85 -20.98
CA ARG A 256 12.74 -9.58 -22.09
C ARG A 256 11.76 -9.78 -23.24
N ARG A 257 10.54 -10.26 -22.95
CA ARG A 257 9.47 -10.44 -23.95
C ARG A 257 9.10 -9.12 -24.63
N TRP A 258 8.99 -8.04 -23.85
CA TRP A 258 8.77 -6.70 -24.41
C TRP A 258 9.88 -6.34 -25.40
N ARG A 259 11.15 -6.44 -25.01
CA ARG A 259 12.30 -6.10 -25.85
C ARG A 259 12.46 -7.00 -27.07
N ALA A 260 12.03 -8.26 -26.98
CA ALA A 260 11.97 -9.18 -28.11
C ALA A 260 10.87 -8.81 -29.14
N GLY A 261 10.04 -7.81 -28.85
CA GLY A 261 8.98 -7.36 -29.76
C GLY A 261 7.73 -8.24 -29.72
N GLU A 262 7.57 -9.09 -28.70
CA GLU A 262 6.38 -9.93 -28.57
C GLU A 262 5.13 -9.04 -28.38
N GLY A 263 4.25 -9.05 -29.39
CA GLY A 263 2.83 -8.73 -29.19
C GLY A 263 2.14 -9.97 -28.65
N THR A 264 1.20 -9.81 -27.72
CA THR A 264 0.41 -10.96 -27.26
C THR A 264 -0.53 -11.33 -28.40
N ALA A 265 -0.08 -12.18 -29.32
CA ALA A 265 -0.99 -12.91 -30.18
C ALA A 265 -1.90 -13.71 -29.25
N ALA A 266 -3.21 -13.46 -29.33
CA ALA A 266 -4.20 -14.34 -28.74
C ALA A 266 -3.86 -15.79 -29.13
N PRO A 267 -4.05 -16.79 -28.25
CA PRO A 267 -3.81 -18.17 -28.63
C PRO A 267 -4.64 -18.46 -29.89
N ALA A 268 -3.95 -18.77 -30.99
CA ALA A 268 -4.57 -19.21 -32.22
C ALA A 268 -5.54 -20.34 -31.86
N GLY A 269 -6.77 -20.21 -32.34
CA GLY A 269 -7.88 -21.09 -31.98
C GLY A 269 -7.47 -22.56 -32.02
N ALA A 270 -7.94 -23.30 -31.02
CA ALA A 270 -8.02 -24.74 -31.10
C ALA A 270 -8.74 -25.07 -32.42
N GLY A 271 -7.95 -25.53 -33.39
CA GLY A 271 -8.45 -25.98 -34.67
C GLY A 271 -9.56 -26.99 -34.42
N ALA A 272 -10.72 -26.71 -35.02
CA ALA A 272 -11.75 -27.69 -35.25
C ALA A 272 -11.09 -28.97 -35.78
N ARG A 273 -11.03 -30.00 -34.95
CA ARG A 273 -10.87 -31.37 -35.44
C ARG A 273 -12.26 -31.83 -35.83
N ALA A 274 -12.45 -31.92 -37.15
CA ALA A 274 -13.49 -32.72 -37.76
C ALA A 274 -13.36 -34.18 -37.29
N ALA A 275 -14.48 -34.75 -36.83
CA ALA A 275 -14.91 -36.13 -37.04
C ALA A 275 -16.41 -36.19 -36.71
#